data_AF-A0A345Y8S2-F1
#
_entry.id   AF-A0A345Y8S2-F1
#
_cell.length_a   1.000
_cell.length_b   1.000
_cell.length_c   1.000
_cell.angle_alpha   90.00
_cell.angle_beta   90.00
_cell.angle_gamma   90.00
#
_symmetry.space_group_name_H-M   'P 1'
#
loop_
_entity.id
_entity.type
_entity.pdbx_description
1 polymer ?
#
loop_
_entity_poly.entity_id
_entity_poly.type
_entity_poly.pdbx_seq_one_letter_code
_entity_poly.pdbx_strand_id
1 'polypeptide(L)'
;MPTLLTLMPDGLYAVAVEEGGKTSTFMVAREFIEQTLGVGAPEPGAALAPEQLDKLARACRDAAVPLAEDLVFFSPEPTKPNPK
;
A
#
# COMPACT_ATOMS: atom_id res chain seq x y z
N MET A 1 5.32 1.73 13.70
CA MET A 1 4.94 2.30 12.39
C MET A 1 3.57 1.74 12.08
N PRO A 2 2.49 2.54 12.03
CA PRO A 2 1.20 1.99 11.65
C PRO A 2 1.24 1.64 10.17
N THR A 3 0.97 0.38 9.87
CA THR A 3 0.80 -0.11 8.52
C THR A 3 -0.62 -0.65 8.43
N LEU A 4 -1.38 -0.22 7.42
CA LEU A 4 -2.78 -0.61 7.24
C LEU A 4 -2.93 -1.35 5.92
N LEU A 5 -3.79 -2.38 5.92
CA LEU A 5 -4.15 -3.14 4.75
C LEU A 5 -5.66 -3.01 4.52
N THR A 6 -6.06 -2.55 3.34
CA THR A 6 -7.46 -2.35 2.97
C THR A 6 -7.75 -2.99 1.62
N LEU A 7 -8.80 -3.82 1.53
CA LEU A 7 -9.29 -4.31 0.23
C LEU A 7 -10.04 -3.19 -0.49
N MET A 8 -9.64 -2.93 -1.73
CA MET A 8 -10.21 -1.91 -2.59
C MET A 8 -11.28 -2.51 -3.51
N PRO A 9 -12.23 -1.69 -4.04
CA PRO A 9 -13.33 -2.16 -4.87
C PRO A 9 -12.90 -2.82 -6.19
N ASP A 10 -11.69 -2.55 -6.65
CA ASP A 10 -11.06 -3.13 -7.84
C ASP A 10 -10.47 -4.53 -7.58
N GLY A 11 -10.53 -5.02 -6.34
CA GLY A 11 -10.00 -6.32 -5.92
C GLY A 11 -8.52 -6.29 -5.53
N LEU A 12 -7.87 -5.13 -5.58
CA LEU A 12 -6.50 -4.94 -5.09
C LEU A 12 -6.50 -4.57 -3.61
N TYR A 13 -5.35 -4.75 -2.96
CA TYR A 13 -5.14 -4.34 -1.58
C TYR A 13 -4.28 -3.08 -1.52
N ALA A 14 -4.74 -2.07 -0.79
CA ALA A 14 -3.96 -0.89 -0.47
C ALA A 14 -3.19 -1.12 0.84
N VAL A 15 -1.86 -1.05 0.76
CA VAL A 15 -0.93 -1.09 1.89
C VAL A 15 -0.49 0.34 2.19
N ALA A 16 -1.01 0.95 3.24
CA ALA A 16 -0.57 2.27 3.69
C ALA A 16 0.54 2.12 4.73
N VAL A 17 1.69 2.74 4.48
CA VAL A 17 2.88 2.67 5.33
C VAL A 17 3.23 4.09 5.78
N GLU A 18 3.19 4.33 7.09
CA GLU A 18 3.61 5.60 7.66
C GLU A 18 5.08 5.54 8.12
N GLU A 19 5.92 6.35 7.48
CA GLU A 19 7.34 6.47 7.83
C GLU A 19 7.75 7.95 7.84
N GLY A 20 8.35 8.40 8.95
CA GLY A 20 8.87 9.76 9.06
C GLY A 20 7.83 10.87 8.87
N GLY A 21 6.56 10.61 9.22
CA GLY A 21 5.45 11.55 9.03
C GLY A 21 4.92 11.63 7.59
N LYS A 22 5.38 10.77 6.69
CA LYS A 22 4.81 10.58 5.35
C LYS A 22 4.11 9.24 5.25
N THR A 23 2.91 9.24 4.66
CA THR A 23 2.18 8.01 4.35
C THR A 23 2.41 7.67 2.87
N SER A 24 2.94 6.48 2.61
CA SER A 24 3.05 5.91 1.27
C SER A 24 2.02 4.80 1.11
N THR A 25 1.26 4.81 0.02
CA THR A 25 0.26 3.78 -0.26
C THR A 25 0.70 2.94 -1.45
N PHE A 26 0.76 1.63 -1.27
CA PHE A 26 1.10 0.67 -2.32
C PHE A 26 -0.14 -0.16 -2.67
N MET A 27 -0.41 -0.30 -3.97
CA MET A 27 -1.48 -1.19 -4.46
C MET A 27 -0.87 -2.55 -4.78
N VAL A 28 -1.35 -3.61 -4.15
CA VAL A 28 -0.83 -4.97 -4.32
C VAL A 28 -1.94 -5.97 -4.60
N ALA A 29 -1.66 -6.97 -5.43
CA ALA A 29 -2.58 -8.08 -5.67
C ALA A 29 -2.63 -9.04 -4.47
N ARG A 30 -3.72 -9.81 -4.39
CA ARG A 30 -3.90 -10.85 -3.36
C ARG A 30 -2.73 -11.84 -3.37
N GLU A 31 -2.31 -12.27 -4.55
CA GLU A 31 -1.24 -13.24 -4.77
C GLU A 31 0.11 -12.72 -4.23
N PHE A 32 0.36 -11.42 -4.30
CA PHE A 32 1.57 -10.81 -3.74
C PHE A 32 1.61 -10.96 -2.22
N ILE A 33 0.47 -10.77 -1.56
CA ILE A 33 0.35 -10.94 -0.11
C ILE A 33 0.55 -12.40 0.27
N GLU A 34 -0.06 -13.33 -0.48
CA GLU A 34 0.06 -14.78 -0.26
C GLU A 34 1.51 -15.25 -0.40
N GLN A 35 2.21 -14.79 -1.44
CA GLN A 35 3.63 -15.09 -1.65
C GLN A 35 4.51 -14.47 -0.57
N THR A 36 4.21 -13.25 -0.14
CA THR A 36 5.03 -12.52 0.86
C THR A 36 4.88 -13.10 2.26
N LEU A 37 3.63 -13.40 2.66
CA LEU A 37 3.33 -13.85 4.02
C LEU A 37 3.37 -15.37 4.15
N GLY A 38 3.29 -16.12 3.06
CA GLY A 38 3.25 -17.59 3.07
C GLY A 38 1.97 -18.15 3.70
N VAL A 39 0.94 -17.32 3.82
CA VAL A 39 -0.39 -17.66 4.34
C VAL A 39 -1.42 -17.13 3.36
N GLY A 40 -2.62 -17.76 3.32
CA GLY A 40 -3.72 -17.26 2.50
C GLY A 40 -3.98 -15.78 2.79
N ALA A 41 -4.38 -15.01 1.76
CA ALA A 41 -4.57 -13.59 1.94
C ALA A 41 -5.59 -13.31 3.04
N PRO A 42 -5.35 -12.29 3.89
CA PRO A 42 -6.29 -11.92 4.93
C PRO A 42 -7.63 -11.56 4.30
N GLU A 43 -8.70 -12.04 4.93
CA GLU A 43 -10.05 -11.63 4.57
C GLU A 43 -10.21 -10.12 4.72
N PRO A 44 -11.09 -9.47 3.92
CA PRO A 44 -11.36 -8.05 4.07
C PRO A 44 -11.76 -7.71 5.52
N GLY A 45 -10.97 -6.85 6.16
CA GLY A 45 -11.15 -6.45 7.57
C GLY A 45 -10.40 -7.32 8.59
N ALA A 46 -9.69 -8.37 8.18
CA ALA A 46 -8.81 -9.11 9.06
C ALA A 46 -7.57 -8.28 9.40
N ALA A 47 -7.31 -8.11 10.69
CA ALA A 47 -6.11 -7.44 11.18
C ALA A 47 -4.90 -8.38 10.99
N LEU A 48 -3.93 -7.95 10.19
CA LEU A 48 -2.63 -8.61 10.14
C LEU A 48 -1.82 -8.29 11.40
N ALA A 49 -0.98 -9.23 11.82
CA ALA A 49 -0.03 -8.97 12.89
C ALA A 49 0.97 -7.88 12.46
N PRO A 50 1.49 -7.04 13.39
CA PRO A 50 2.45 -6.00 13.07
C PRO A 50 3.66 -6.51 12.27
N GLU A 51 4.18 -7.69 12.61
CA GLU A 51 5.32 -8.32 11.92
C GLU A 51 5.00 -8.68 10.46
N GLN A 52 3.76 -9.10 10.17
CA GLN A 52 3.31 -9.39 8.82
C GLN A 52 3.17 -8.11 8.00
N LEU A 53 2.65 -7.06 8.63
CA LEU A 53 2.53 -5.76 8.01
C LEU A 53 3.90 -5.15 7.68
N ASP A 54 4.88 -5.26 8.58
CA ASP A 54 6.25 -4.82 8.33
C ASP A 54 6.91 -5.62 7.19
N LYS A 55 6.71 -6.94 7.15
CA LYS A 55 7.20 -7.79 6.06
C LYS A 55 6.58 -7.40 4.72
N LEU A 56 5.28 -7.12 4.69
CA LEU A 56 4.57 -6.68 3.50
C LEU A 56 5.04 -5.29 3.06
N ALA A 57 5.17 -4.34 3.99
CA ALA A 57 5.68 -3.00 3.72
C ALA A 57 7.08 -3.04 3.12
N ARG A 58 7.96 -3.90 3.64
CA ARG A 58 9.32 -4.09 3.09
C ARG A 58 9.28 -4.69 1.69
N ALA A 59 8.47 -5.73 1.46
CA ALA A 59 8.30 -6.33 0.14
C ALA A 59 7.76 -5.31 -0.89
N CYS A 60 6.79 -4.46 -0.50
CA CYS A 60 6.29 -3.39 -1.35
C CYS A 60 7.39 -2.41 -1.75
N ARG A 61 8.28 -2.05 -0.82
CA ARG A 61 9.42 -1.16 -1.12
C ARG A 61 10.43 -1.83 -2.04
N ASP A 62 10.84 -3.07 -1.75
CA ASP A 62 11.79 -3.82 -2.57
C ASP A 62 11.25 -4.05 -4.00
N ALA A 63 9.95 -4.27 -4.15
CA ALA A 63 9.28 -4.39 -5.45
C ALA A 63 9.10 -3.04 -6.16
N ALA A 64 8.94 -1.94 -5.41
CA ALA A 64 8.88 -0.59 -5.95
C ALA A 64 10.27 -0.06 -6.36
N VAL A 65 11.37 -0.48 -5.73
CA VAL A 65 12.74 -0.01 -6.04
C VAL A 65 13.17 -0.26 -7.51
N PRO A 66 12.84 -1.38 -8.19
CA PRO A 66 13.08 -1.52 -9.63
C PRO A 66 12.08 -0.76 -10.52
N LEU A 67 10.99 -0.22 -9.97
CA LEU A 67 9.92 0.52 -10.69
C LEU A 67 9.84 2.02 -10.33
N ALA A 68 10.62 2.48 -9.36
CA ALA A 68 10.54 3.83 -8.80
C ALA A 68 11.09 4.91 -9.74
N GLU A 69 11.79 4.54 -10.81
CA GLU A 69 12.10 5.50 -11.88
C GLU A 69 10.86 5.85 -12.73
N ASP A 70 9.75 5.10 -12.64
CA ASP A 70 8.58 5.29 -13.52
C ASP A 70 7.24 5.57 -12.80
N LEU A 71 7.10 5.26 -11.51
CA LEU A 71 5.84 5.48 -10.77
C LEU A 71 5.82 6.81 -10.01
N VAL A 72 5.85 7.92 -10.75
CA VAL A 72 5.34 9.21 -10.26
C VAL A 72 3.81 9.14 -10.28
N PHE A 73 3.19 8.75 -9.16
CA PHE A 73 1.77 8.99 -8.97
C PHE A 73 1.56 10.51 -8.84
N PHE A 74 1.08 11.13 -9.92
CA PHE A 74 0.50 12.47 -9.86
C PHE A 74 -0.75 12.40 -8.99
N SER A 75 -0.69 12.93 -7.76
CA SER A 75 -1.90 13.41 -7.10
C SER A 75 -2.46 14.53 -7.98
N PRO A 76 -3.71 14.46 -8.49
CA PRO A 76 -4.33 15.64 -9.05
C PRO A 76 -4.43 16.67 -7.93
N GLU A 77 -3.78 17.82 -8.10
CA GLU A 77 -3.90 18.92 -7.17
C GLU A 77 -5.38 19.24 -6.95
N PRO A 78 -5.83 19.48 -5.69
CA PRO A 78 -7.15 20.03 -5.48
C PRO A 78 -7.19 21.41 -6.11
N THR A 79 -7.84 21.54 -7.26
CA THR A 79 -8.06 22.80 -7.95
C THR A 79 -8.75 23.76 -6.98
N LYS A 80 -8.02 24.77 -6.49
CA LYS A 80 -8.62 25.89 -5.75
C LYS A 80 -9.74 26.48 -6.63
N PRO A 81 -10.96 26.68 -6.13
CA PRO A 81 -11.96 27.41 -6.87
C PRO A 81 -11.46 28.85 -7.06
N ASN A 82 -11.36 29.27 -8.33
CA ASN A 82 -10.94 30.61 -8.71
C ASN A 82 -12.03 31.60 -8.26
N PRO A 83 -11.72 32.62 -7.42
CA PRO A 83 -12.71 33.64 -7.07
C PRO A 83 -12.92 34.56 -8.28
N LYS A 84 -14.17 34.71 -8.71
CA LYS A 84 -14.61 35.75 -9.65
C LYS A 84 -15.49 36.73 -8.92
#